data_AF-A0ABD5WED8-F1
#
_entry.id   AF-A0ABD5WED8-F1
#
_cell.length_a   1.000
_cell.length_b   1.000
_cell.length_c   1.000
_cell.angle_alpha   90.00
_cell.angle_beta   90.00
_cell.angle_gamma   90.00
#
_symmetry.space_group_name_H-M   'P 1'
#
loop_
_entity.id
_entity.type
_entity.pdbx_description
1 polymer ?
#
loop_
_entity_poly.entity_id
_entity_poly.type
_entity_poly.pdbx_seq_one_letter_code
_entity_poly.pdbx_strand_id
1 'polypeptide(L)'
;MAVTAAGLCGLAGCSGSNESSTEGDPNTGQSASDGPFTAVSIEETALVIDVRDDADVGQVNVIAPDGSRIRSVEVVTGQTRVTVDIGVTYDPGTYEITTDSGESTSITLEPDLVIEELGVGANNLDVMPASLDNLRGHEATVVVRNRGSGPTGIRNLAFGGDVPRSSVELLSTSYRSGIADPEDGDDELDQVVVPAKSSVRLFSNTFPFLVSGGSMECSAEDQGSQAVVLVTSSVSGSTIEESFDISYNSTGDDCTVSVISKRV
;
A
#
# COMPACT_ATOMS: atom_id res chain seq x y z
N MET A 1 35.52 56.65 -47.36
CA MET A 1 36.59 55.64 -47.37
C MET A 1 36.25 54.62 -46.27
N ALA A 2 36.34 53.32 -46.58
CA ALA A 2 35.90 52.12 -45.82
C ALA A 2 34.35 51.94 -45.72
N VAL A 3 33.63 51.02 -46.38
CA VAL A 3 33.77 49.61 -46.88
C VAL A 3 33.30 48.55 -45.87
N THR A 4 32.09 48.04 -46.16
CA THR A 4 31.47 46.69 -45.98
C THR A 4 31.52 45.91 -44.66
N ALA A 5 30.36 45.40 -44.24
CA ALA A 5 30.16 43.95 -44.01
C ALA A 5 28.65 43.57 -44.09
N ALA A 6 28.40 42.40 -44.65
CA ALA A 6 27.11 41.82 -45.04
C ALA A 6 26.58 40.79 -44.01
N GLY A 7 25.32 40.37 -44.15
CA GLY A 7 24.82 39.14 -43.54
C GLY A 7 23.29 39.05 -43.45
N LEU A 8 22.64 38.62 -44.53
CA LEU A 8 21.25 38.14 -44.50
C LEU A 8 21.19 36.75 -43.87
N CYS A 9 20.21 36.50 -43.00
CA CYS A 9 19.66 35.16 -42.74
C CYS A 9 18.13 35.28 -42.73
N GLY A 10 17.50 34.55 -43.66
CA GLY A 10 16.05 34.48 -43.79
C GLY A 10 15.45 33.49 -42.81
N LEU A 11 14.30 33.84 -42.24
CA LEU A 11 13.41 32.93 -41.54
C LEU A 11 12.28 32.56 -42.50
N ALA A 12 12.31 31.34 -43.01
CA ALA A 12 11.17 30.71 -43.64
C ALA A 12 10.31 30.05 -42.54
N GLY A 13 9.00 30.26 -42.59
CA GLY A 13 8.05 29.56 -41.73
C GLY A 13 7.76 28.15 -42.21
N CYS A 14 7.26 27.31 -41.30
CA CYS A 14 6.38 26.21 -41.66
C CYS A 14 5.34 25.98 -40.56
N SER A 15 4.14 25.66 -41.02
CA SER A 15 2.86 25.60 -40.33
C SER A 15 2.52 24.17 -39.91
N GLY A 16 1.76 24.02 -38.81
CA GLY A 16 1.05 22.80 -38.41
C GLY A 16 1.77 22.02 -37.29
N SER A 17 1.10 21.46 -36.29
CA SER A 17 -0.32 21.28 -35.98
C SER A 17 -0.42 21.01 -34.47
N ASN A 18 -1.58 21.30 -33.86
CA ASN A 18 -1.91 21.02 -32.44
C ASN A 18 -1.34 19.68 -31.93
N GLU A 19 -0.41 19.72 -30.98
CA GLU A 19 -0.22 18.63 -30.02
C GLU A 19 -1.02 18.98 -28.77
N SER A 20 -2.20 18.38 -28.69
CA SER A 20 -2.97 18.30 -27.46
C SER A 20 -2.19 17.42 -26.49
N SER A 21 -1.49 18.05 -25.53
CA SER A 21 -0.96 17.36 -24.37
C SER A 21 -2.13 16.78 -23.58
N THR A 22 -2.43 15.51 -23.82
CA THR A 22 -3.28 14.72 -22.93
C THR A 22 -2.34 14.08 -21.93
N GLU A 23 -2.43 14.53 -20.68
CA GLU A 23 -1.78 13.90 -19.54
C GLU A 23 -2.21 12.42 -19.51
N GLY A 24 -1.26 11.52 -19.74
CA GLY A 24 -1.49 10.08 -19.65
C GLY A 24 -1.57 9.64 -18.20
N ASP A 25 -2.60 8.86 -17.87
CA ASP A 25 -2.74 8.15 -16.60
C ASP A 25 -1.58 7.14 -16.46
N PRO A 26 -0.78 7.18 -15.37
CA PRO A 26 0.37 6.28 -15.17
C PRO A 26 0.00 4.80 -14.92
N ASN A 27 -1.25 4.39 -15.17
CA ASN A 27 -1.82 3.13 -14.67
C ASN A 27 -2.28 2.13 -15.72
N THR A 28 -2.00 2.38 -16.99
CA THR A 28 -2.03 1.35 -18.03
C THR A 28 -0.59 1.05 -18.40
N GLY A 29 -0.13 -0.19 -18.18
CA GLY A 29 1.03 -0.70 -18.93
C GLY A 29 0.80 -0.37 -20.41
N GLN A 30 1.86 0.07 -21.11
CA GLN A 30 1.79 0.50 -22.51
C GLN A 30 0.80 -0.39 -23.27
N SER A 31 -0.31 0.20 -23.75
CA SER A 31 -1.19 -0.51 -24.67
C SER A 31 -0.32 -1.02 -25.80
N ALA A 32 -0.15 -2.33 -25.88
CA ALA A 32 0.59 -2.96 -26.94
C ALA A 32 -0.25 -2.81 -28.20
N SER A 33 -0.15 -1.67 -28.87
CA SER A 33 -0.97 -1.35 -30.03
C SER A 33 -0.64 -2.19 -31.27
N ASP A 34 0.28 -3.16 -31.17
CA ASP A 34 0.63 -4.11 -32.22
C ASP A 34 0.93 -5.54 -31.70
N GLY A 35 0.58 -5.88 -30.45
CA GLY A 35 0.90 -7.19 -29.84
C GLY A 35 -0.32 -8.02 -29.40
N PRO A 36 -0.12 -9.25 -28.92
CA PRO A 36 -1.18 -10.16 -28.48
C PRO A 36 -1.81 -9.74 -27.16
N PHE A 37 -1.13 -8.91 -26.38
CA PHE A 37 -1.60 -8.43 -25.08
C PHE A 37 -2.47 -7.19 -25.23
N THR A 38 -3.65 -7.21 -24.61
CA THR A 38 -4.55 -6.04 -24.56
C THR A 38 -4.29 -5.21 -23.31
N ALA A 39 -4.07 -5.88 -22.16
CA ALA A 39 -3.77 -5.24 -20.89
C ALA A 39 -3.03 -6.19 -19.96
N VAL A 40 -2.27 -5.60 -19.02
CA VAL A 40 -1.71 -6.31 -17.87
C VAL A 40 -1.97 -5.47 -16.63
N SER A 41 -2.52 -6.09 -15.59
CA SER A 41 -2.92 -5.41 -14.35
C SER A 41 -2.75 -6.34 -13.14
N ILE A 42 -2.88 -5.76 -11.93
CA ILE A 42 -3.03 -6.53 -10.70
C ILE A 42 -4.47 -6.44 -10.23
N GLU A 43 -5.07 -7.58 -9.93
CA GLU A 43 -6.33 -7.70 -9.21
C GLU A 43 -6.04 -8.39 -7.86
N GLU A 44 -6.25 -7.67 -6.75
CA GLU A 44 -5.87 -8.07 -5.38
C GLU A 44 -4.39 -8.47 -5.26
N THR A 45 -4.08 -9.75 -5.41
CA THR A 45 -2.74 -10.34 -5.33
C THR A 45 -2.38 -11.17 -6.57
N ALA A 46 -3.18 -11.05 -7.63
CA ALA A 46 -3.00 -11.80 -8.85
C ALA A 46 -2.67 -10.88 -10.03
N LEU A 47 -1.67 -11.27 -10.80
CA LEU A 47 -1.36 -10.70 -12.10
C LEU A 47 -2.38 -11.18 -13.11
N VAL A 48 -3.10 -10.24 -13.72
CA VAL A 48 -4.12 -10.48 -14.72
C VAL A 48 -3.61 -10.00 -16.06
N ILE A 49 -3.58 -10.92 -17.02
CA ILE A 49 -3.02 -10.74 -18.35
C ILE A 49 -4.14 -10.95 -19.34
N ASP A 50 -4.58 -9.86 -19.96
CA ASP A 50 -5.62 -9.89 -20.98
C ASP A 50 -4.96 -10.04 -22.36
N VAL A 51 -5.39 -11.06 -23.10
CA VAL A 51 -4.90 -11.44 -24.42
C VAL A 51 -6.03 -11.25 -25.43
N ARG A 52 -5.68 -10.82 -26.64
CA ARG A 52 -6.67 -10.67 -27.72
C ARG A 52 -7.27 -12.02 -28.09
N ASP A 53 -8.55 -12.01 -28.45
CA ASP A 53 -9.29 -13.19 -28.88
C ASP A 53 -8.82 -13.76 -30.22
N ASP A 54 -8.22 -12.92 -31.07
CA ASP A 54 -7.65 -13.28 -32.36
C ASP A 54 -6.14 -13.58 -32.32
N ALA A 55 -5.49 -13.52 -31.16
CA ALA A 55 -4.08 -13.81 -31.02
C ALA A 55 -3.82 -15.32 -30.94
N ASP A 56 -2.84 -15.80 -31.72
CA ASP A 56 -2.36 -17.18 -31.68
C ASP A 56 -1.27 -17.31 -30.60
N VAL A 57 -1.68 -17.29 -29.33
CA VAL A 57 -0.80 -17.47 -28.17
C VAL A 57 -1.04 -18.85 -27.59
N GLY A 58 -0.01 -19.71 -27.59
CA GLY A 58 -0.08 -21.02 -26.95
C GLY A 58 0.35 -20.98 -25.48
N GLN A 59 1.21 -20.02 -25.11
CA GLN A 59 1.80 -19.95 -23.79
C GLN A 59 2.18 -18.52 -23.40
N VAL A 60 1.98 -18.19 -22.13
CA VAL A 60 2.45 -16.96 -21.49
C VAL A 60 3.44 -17.31 -20.39
N ASN A 61 4.59 -16.63 -20.39
CA ASN A 61 5.63 -16.75 -19.38
C ASN A 61 5.74 -15.44 -18.59
N VAL A 62 5.79 -15.57 -17.26
CA VAL A 62 6.00 -14.44 -16.34
C VAL A 62 7.41 -14.53 -15.79
N ILE A 63 8.21 -13.51 -16.08
CA ILE A 63 9.62 -13.39 -15.70
C ILE A 63 9.72 -12.31 -14.62
N ALA A 64 10.36 -12.64 -13.49
CA ALA A 64 10.59 -11.73 -12.38
C ALA A 64 11.69 -10.71 -12.71
N PRO A 65 11.84 -9.66 -11.90
CA PRO A 65 12.89 -8.66 -12.08
C PRO A 65 14.32 -9.21 -12.06
N ASP A 66 14.56 -10.35 -11.41
CA ASP A 66 15.85 -11.03 -11.37
C ASP A 66 16.15 -11.90 -12.63
N GLY A 67 15.20 -11.95 -13.57
CA GLY A 67 15.26 -12.75 -14.79
C GLY A 67 14.80 -14.21 -14.62
N SER A 68 14.40 -14.63 -13.42
CA SER A 68 13.85 -15.96 -13.18
C SER A 68 12.41 -16.07 -13.70
N ARG A 69 12.04 -17.25 -14.20
CA ARG A 69 10.66 -17.54 -14.61
C ARG A 69 9.85 -18.02 -13.41
N ILE A 70 8.84 -17.25 -13.00
CA ILE A 70 7.97 -17.60 -11.87
C ILE A 70 6.89 -18.58 -12.32
N ARG A 71 6.29 -18.30 -13.48
CA ARG A 71 5.19 -19.09 -14.03
C ARG A 71 5.25 -19.17 -15.54
N SER A 72 4.68 -20.27 -16.03
CA SER A 72 4.40 -20.52 -17.43
C SER A 72 2.99 -21.08 -17.48
N VAL A 73 2.11 -20.44 -18.23
CA VAL A 73 0.69 -20.77 -18.31
C VAL A 73 0.32 -21.03 -19.75
N GLU A 74 -0.27 -22.19 -20.02
CA GLU A 74 -0.82 -22.51 -21.33
C GLU A 74 -2.08 -21.68 -21.55
N VAL A 75 -2.20 -21.08 -22.73
CA VAL A 75 -3.38 -20.31 -23.14
C VAL A 75 -4.22 -21.19 -24.04
N VAL A 76 -5.45 -21.48 -23.59
CA VAL A 76 -6.38 -22.28 -24.39
C VAL A 76 -6.97 -21.39 -25.49
N THR A 77 -7.16 -21.94 -26.69
CA THR A 77 -7.79 -21.21 -27.80
C THR A 77 -9.12 -20.57 -27.38
N GLY A 78 -9.24 -19.26 -27.58
CA GLY A 78 -10.40 -18.46 -27.19
C GLY A 78 -10.37 -17.95 -25.73
N GLN A 79 -9.34 -18.26 -24.95
CA GLN A 79 -9.10 -17.67 -23.64
C GLN A 79 -8.49 -16.27 -23.82
N THR A 80 -9.18 -15.26 -23.29
CA THR A 80 -8.75 -13.85 -23.37
C THR A 80 -8.16 -13.32 -22.07
N ARG A 81 -8.16 -14.12 -21.00
CA ARG A 81 -7.68 -13.73 -19.68
C ARG A 81 -6.91 -14.86 -19.03
N VAL A 82 -5.70 -14.56 -18.59
CA VAL A 82 -4.79 -15.44 -17.85
C VAL A 82 -4.51 -14.80 -16.51
N THR A 83 -4.57 -15.59 -15.43
CA THR A 83 -4.33 -15.12 -14.08
C THR A 83 -3.17 -15.88 -13.46
N VAL A 84 -2.23 -15.15 -12.86
CA VAL A 84 -1.06 -15.68 -12.16
C VAL A 84 -1.04 -15.11 -10.76
N ASP A 85 -1.17 -15.96 -9.74
CA ASP A 85 -1.01 -15.55 -8.35
C ASP A 85 0.45 -15.16 -8.06
N ILE A 86 0.66 -13.91 -7.65
CA ILE A 86 1.95 -13.36 -7.24
C ILE A 86 2.06 -13.21 -5.72
N GLY A 87 0.92 -13.26 -5.01
CA GLY A 87 0.86 -13.06 -3.57
C GLY A 87 1.41 -11.72 -3.11
N VAL A 88 2.11 -11.76 -1.97
CA VAL A 88 2.59 -10.60 -1.19
C VAL A 88 4.02 -10.81 -0.69
N THR A 89 4.75 -11.74 -1.30
CA THR A 89 6.15 -12.08 -0.98
C THR A 89 7.00 -12.13 -2.25
N TYR A 90 6.61 -11.36 -3.26
CA TYR A 90 7.29 -11.26 -4.54
C TYR A 90 8.43 -10.21 -4.46
N ASP A 91 9.36 -10.28 -5.41
CA ASP A 91 10.45 -9.29 -5.52
C ASP A 91 9.97 -8.02 -6.24
N PRO A 92 10.02 -6.83 -5.61
CA PRO A 92 9.63 -5.59 -6.29
C PRO A 92 10.42 -5.31 -7.56
N GLY A 93 9.75 -4.74 -8.55
CA GLY A 93 10.38 -4.28 -9.79
C GLY A 93 9.55 -4.58 -11.03
N THR A 94 10.21 -4.58 -12.19
CA THR A 94 9.57 -4.81 -13.47
C THR A 94 9.53 -6.29 -13.82
N TYR A 95 8.31 -6.79 -14.00
CA TYR A 95 8.01 -8.13 -14.47
C TYR A 95 7.82 -8.09 -15.97
N GLU A 96 8.43 -9.04 -16.68
CA GLU A 96 8.24 -9.22 -18.11
C GLU A 96 7.26 -10.37 -18.37
N ILE A 97 6.29 -10.11 -19.25
CA ILE A 97 5.33 -11.09 -19.73
C ILE A 97 5.68 -11.37 -21.18
N THR A 98 5.93 -12.63 -21.51
CA THR A 98 6.40 -13.05 -22.84
C THR A 98 5.55 -14.19 -23.40
N THR A 99 5.32 -14.19 -24.71
CA THR A 99 4.70 -15.32 -25.42
C THR A 99 5.76 -16.28 -25.97
N ASP A 100 5.30 -17.42 -26.52
CA ASP A 100 6.12 -18.35 -27.29
C ASP A 100 6.57 -17.78 -28.66
N SER A 101 5.83 -16.81 -29.21
CA SER A 101 6.21 -16.04 -30.41
C SER A 101 7.33 -15.01 -30.16
N GLY A 102 7.69 -14.78 -28.89
CA GLY A 102 8.71 -13.79 -28.48
C GLY A 102 8.18 -12.37 -28.31
N GLU A 103 6.87 -12.17 -28.40
CA GLU A 103 6.22 -10.90 -28.10
C GLU A 103 6.20 -10.67 -26.58
N SER A 104 6.29 -9.42 -26.16
CA SER A 104 6.42 -9.09 -24.75
C SER A 104 5.69 -7.82 -24.35
N THR A 105 5.34 -7.76 -23.08
CA THR A 105 4.88 -6.56 -22.37
C THR A 105 5.42 -6.62 -20.94
N SER A 106 5.27 -5.54 -20.18
CA SER A 106 5.79 -5.48 -18.82
C SER A 106 4.86 -4.73 -17.88
N ILE A 107 5.03 -5.02 -16.58
CA ILE A 107 4.37 -4.33 -15.49
C ILE A 107 5.36 -4.14 -14.35
N THR A 108 5.36 -2.96 -13.74
CA THR A 108 6.17 -2.69 -12.54
C THR A 108 5.32 -2.88 -11.30
N LEU A 109 5.78 -3.71 -10.37
CA LEU A 109 5.13 -4.01 -9.11
C LEU A 109 5.96 -3.46 -7.96
N GLU A 110 5.56 -2.31 -7.43
CA GLU A 110 6.22 -1.68 -6.29
C GLU A 110 5.15 -1.22 -5.30
N PRO A 111 5.13 -1.73 -4.06
CA PRO A 111 4.27 -1.20 -3.02
C PRO A 111 4.84 0.11 -2.48
N ASP A 112 3.96 1.05 -2.13
CA ASP A 112 4.32 2.31 -1.48
C ASP A 112 3.32 2.57 -0.35
N LEU A 113 3.65 2.09 0.84
CA LEU A 113 2.78 2.19 2.01
C LEU A 113 2.96 3.54 2.71
N VAL A 114 1.84 4.14 3.10
CA VAL A 114 1.78 5.29 4.00
C VAL A 114 0.73 5.07 5.07
N ILE A 115 1.03 5.51 6.29
CA ILE A 115 0.06 5.55 7.38
C ILE A 115 -0.71 6.87 7.27
N GLU A 116 -2.00 6.82 6.97
CA GLU A 116 -2.83 8.01 6.75
C GLU A 116 -3.47 8.51 8.04
N GLU A 117 -3.93 7.60 8.89
CA GLU A 117 -4.78 7.90 10.04
C GLU A 117 -4.43 7.00 11.23
N LEU A 118 -4.47 7.60 12.42
CA LEU A 118 -4.54 6.91 13.70
C LEU A 118 -5.86 7.30 14.37
N GLY A 119 -6.63 6.31 14.82
CA GLY A 119 -7.83 6.49 15.61
C GLY A 119 -7.73 5.75 16.94
N VAL A 120 -8.43 6.28 17.94
CA VAL A 120 -8.61 5.65 19.26
C VAL A 120 -10.04 5.15 19.35
N GLY A 121 -10.24 3.90 19.77
CA GLY A 121 -11.56 3.27 19.84
C GLY A 121 -12.55 3.99 20.73
N ALA A 122 -12.11 4.59 21.84
CA ALA A 122 -12.94 5.44 22.69
C ALA A 122 -13.69 6.53 21.92
N ASN A 123 -13.10 7.05 20.83
CA ASN A 123 -13.68 8.11 20.01
C ASN A 123 -14.28 7.60 18.68
N ASN A 124 -14.10 6.32 18.36
CA ASN A 124 -14.40 5.72 17.05
C ASN A 124 -15.13 4.37 17.22
N LEU A 125 -16.04 4.29 18.19
CA LEU A 125 -16.78 3.05 18.52
C LEU A 125 -17.68 2.56 17.38
N ASP A 126 -17.99 3.40 16.39
CA ASP A 126 -18.78 3.04 15.22
C ASP A 126 -18.03 2.15 14.22
N VAL A 127 -16.70 2.31 14.14
CA VAL A 127 -15.83 1.52 13.24
C VAL A 127 -15.13 0.36 13.96
N MET A 128 -15.20 0.30 15.29
CA MET A 128 -14.56 -0.78 16.05
C MET A 128 -15.35 -2.10 15.97
N PRO A 129 -14.67 -3.25 15.87
CA PRO A 129 -15.32 -4.56 15.88
C PRO A 129 -16.20 -4.74 17.11
N ALA A 130 -17.42 -5.25 16.94
CA ALA A 130 -18.32 -5.51 18.06
C ALA A 130 -17.81 -6.66 18.96
N SER A 131 -16.99 -7.55 18.39
CA SER A 131 -16.39 -8.72 19.02
C SER A 131 -15.48 -8.39 20.21
N LEU A 132 -14.95 -7.17 20.29
CA LEU A 132 -14.03 -6.71 21.33
C LEU A 132 -14.70 -6.19 22.60
N ASP A 133 -16.03 -6.19 22.66
CA ASP A 133 -16.85 -5.82 23.84
C ASP A 133 -16.32 -4.60 24.63
N ASN A 134 -15.84 -4.79 25.86
CA ASN A 134 -15.35 -3.73 26.74
C ASN A 134 -13.94 -3.23 26.38
N LEU A 135 -13.20 -3.92 25.51
CA LEU A 135 -11.87 -3.54 25.06
C LEU A 135 -11.90 -2.56 23.88
N ARG A 136 -13.06 -2.40 23.21
CA ARG A 136 -13.26 -1.49 22.07
C ARG A 136 -12.78 -0.07 22.33
N GLY A 137 -12.93 0.42 23.57
CA GLY A 137 -12.50 1.78 23.94
C GLY A 137 -10.97 1.96 23.97
N HIS A 138 -10.22 0.89 24.15
CA HIS A 138 -8.76 0.92 24.35
C HIS A 138 -7.97 0.52 23.11
N GLU A 139 -8.65 0.10 22.06
CA GLU A 139 -8.06 -0.30 20.81
C GLU A 139 -7.63 0.90 19.97
N ALA A 140 -6.62 0.71 19.14
CA ALA A 140 -6.23 1.66 18.10
C ALA A 140 -6.69 1.15 16.74
N THR A 141 -7.17 2.06 15.90
CA THR A 141 -7.39 1.80 14.49
C THR A 141 -6.37 2.57 13.67
N VAL A 142 -5.85 1.96 12.61
CA VAL A 142 -4.86 2.58 11.73
C VAL A 142 -5.29 2.42 10.30
N VAL A 143 -5.35 3.51 9.54
CA VAL A 143 -5.57 3.44 8.09
C VAL A 143 -4.23 3.46 7.40
N VAL A 144 -3.95 2.40 6.64
CA VAL A 144 -2.76 2.28 5.82
C VAL A 144 -3.17 2.28 4.36
N ARG A 145 -2.51 3.12 3.57
CA ARG A 145 -2.73 3.21 2.13
C ARG A 145 -1.52 2.72 1.38
N ASN A 146 -1.76 1.90 0.37
CA ASN A 146 -0.79 1.58 -0.66
C ASN A 146 -1.00 2.51 -1.86
N ARG A 147 -0.07 3.42 -2.11
CA ARG A 147 -0.08 4.28 -3.31
C ARG A 147 0.61 3.60 -4.51
N GLY A 148 1.32 2.52 -4.25
CA GLY A 148 2.11 1.77 -5.21
C GLY A 148 1.27 0.93 -6.17
N SER A 149 1.93 0.42 -7.20
CA SER A 149 1.35 -0.45 -8.22
C SER A 149 1.35 -1.93 -7.81
N GLY A 150 2.19 -2.30 -6.85
CA GLY A 150 2.30 -3.66 -6.36
C GLY A 150 1.50 -3.87 -5.07
N PRO A 151 0.80 -5.00 -4.91
CA PRO A 151 0.12 -5.32 -3.66
C PRO A 151 1.14 -5.66 -2.58
N THR A 152 0.75 -5.58 -1.32
CA THR A 152 1.59 -6.11 -0.23
C THR A 152 0.67 -6.67 0.84
N GLY A 153 1.24 -7.17 1.93
CA GLY A 153 0.46 -7.20 3.14
C GLY A 153 1.30 -6.87 4.36
N ILE A 154 0.58 -6.45 5.38
CA ILE A 154 1.10 -5.95 6.62
C ILE A 154 1.21 -7.13 7.58
N ARG A 155 2.43 -7.42 8.02
CA ARG A 155 2.73 -8.50 8.96
C ARG A 155 2.88 -8.03 10.38
N ASN A 156 3.19 -6.75 10.59
CA ASN A 156 3.24 -6.18 11.92
C ASN A 156 2.58 -4.80 11.99
N LEU A 157 1.84 -4.59 13.07
CA LEU A 157 1.33 -3.31 13.54
C LEU A 157 1.76 -3.13 15.00
N ALA A 158 2.63 -2.15 15.24
CA ALA A 158 3.14 -1.84 16.57
C ALA A 158 2.99 -0.36 16.89
N PHE A 159 3.00 -0.06 18.19
CA PHE A 159 2.85 1.28 18.74
C PHE A 159 3.99 1.59 19.69
N GLY A 160 4.52 2.81 19.61
CA GLY A 160 5.54 3.35 20.49
C GLY A 160 5.26 4.81 20.85
N GLY A 161 6.30 5.51 21.30
CA GLY A 161 6.16 6.86 21.85
C GLY A 161 5.54 6.85 23.25
N ASP A 162 4.72 7.85 23.52
CA ASP A 162 4.06 8.12 24.81
C ASP A 162 2.71 7.40 24.95
N VAL A 163 2.58 6.23 24.32
CA VAL A 163 1.42 5.36 24.50
C VAL A 163 1.58 4.53 25.79
N PRO A 164 0.53 4.36 26.62
CA PRO A 164 0.59 3.62 27.88
C PRO A 164 1.14 2.20 27.74
N ARG A 165 0.83 1.56 26.61
CA ARG A 165 1.23 0.18 26.32
C ARG A 165 1.97 0.10 24.99
N SER A 166 3.27 0.37 25.05
CA SER A 166 4.16 0.17 23.91
C SER A 166 4.18 -1.30 23.47
N SER A 167 4.25 -1.52 22.17
CA SER A 167 4.32 -2.83 21.51
C SER A 167 5.45 -2.91 20.48
N VAL A 168 6.41 -1.99 20.52
CA VAL A 168 7.58 -1.97 19.60
C VAL A 168 8.40 -3.27 19.64
N GLU A 169 8.36 -3.98 20.76
CA GLU A 169 9.00 -5.30 20.92
C GLU A 169 8.45 -6.35 19.96
N LEU A 170 7.21 -6.22 19.49
CA LEU A 170 6.59 -7.14 18.53
C LEU A 170 7.32 -7.16 17.18
N LEU A 171 7.98 -6.07 16.80
CA LEU A 171 8.76 -6.00 15.56
C LEU A 171 9.94 -6.97 15.54
N SER A 172 10.34 -7.49 16.71
CA SER A 172 11.39 -8.49 16.86
C SER A 172 10.85 -9.93 17.03
N THR A 173 9.52 -10.10 17.08
CA THR A 173 8.86 -11.39 17.24
C THR A 173 8.20 -11.84 15.94
N SER A 174 8.40 -13.10 15.55
CA SER A 174 7.87 -13.63 14.29
C SER A 174 6.52 -14.36 14.42
N TYR A 175 5.99 -14.48 15.64
CA TYR A 175 4.77 -15.25 15.94
C TYR A 175 3.59 -14.36 16.37
N ARG A 176 3.76 -13.04 16.27
CA ARG A 176 2.74 -12.02 16.58
C ARG A 176 2.84 -10.89 15.57
N SER A 177 1.72 -10.49 15.00
CA SER A 177 1.56 -9.33 14.13
C SER A 177 1.20 -8.05 14.88
N GLY A 178 0.45 -8.10 15.97
CA GLY A 178 -0.20 -6.96 16.62
C GLY A 178 -1.49 -6.51 15.92
N ILE A 179 -2.01 -7.30 14.96
CA ILE A 179 -3.20 -6.99 14.17
C ILE A 179 -4.36 -7.87 14.65
N ALA A 180 -5.46 -7.26 15.08
CA ALA A 180 -6.64 -7.98 15.53
C ALA A 180 -7.45 -8.53 14.35
N ASP A 181 -8.08 -9.69 14.54
CA ASP A 181 -9.11 -10.21 13.66
C ASP A 181 -10.49 -9.63 14.07
N PRO A 182 -11.07 -8.72 13.26
CA PRO A 182 -12.35 -8.12 13.60
C PRO A 182 -13.52 -9.12 13.60
N GLU A 183 -13.37 -10.28 12.95
CA GLU A 183 -14.41 -11.31 12.87
C GLU A 183 -14.34 -12.32 14.02
N ASP A 184 -13.19 -12.47 14.68
CA ASP A 184 -12.94 -13.51 15.71
C ASP A 184 -12.37 -12.95 17.03
N GLY A 185 -13.01 -11.91 17.59
CA GLY A 185 -12.71 -11.46 18.94
C GLY A 185 -11.33 -10.81 19.10
N ASP A 186 -10.54 -11.33 20.04
CA ASP A 186 -9.17 -10.90 20.33
C ASP A 186 -8.10 -11.78 19.68
N ASP A 187 -8.48 -12.61 18.70
CA ASP A 187 -7.51 -13.34 17.89
C ASP A 187 -6.71 -12.38 16.99
N GLU A 188 -5.56 -12.89 16.56
CA GLU A 188 -4.53 -12.12 15.89
C GLU A 188 -4.37 -12.61 14.44
N LEU A 189 -4.53 -11.71 13.47
CA LEU A 189 -4.28 -12.03 12.06
C LEU A 189 -2.78 -12.10 11.81
N ASP A 190 -2.29 -13.16 11.17
CA ASP A 190 -0.88 -13.24 10.76
C ASP A 190 -0.48 -12.11 9.80
N GLN A 191 -1.41 -11.72 8.92
CA GLN A 191 -1.18 -10.74 7.89
C GLN A 191 -2.49 -10.14 7.35
N VAL A 192 -2.47 -8.86 6.97
CA VAL A 192 -3.55 -8.21 6.22
C VAL A 192 -3.06 -7.79 4.84
N VAL A 193 -3.76 -8.20 3.78
CA VAL A 193 -3.45 -7.80 2.41
C VAL A 193 -3.86 -6.34 2.17
N VAL A 194 -2.96 -5.57 1.54
CA VAL A 194 -3.20 -4.21 1.07
C VAL A 194 -3.04 -4.20 -0.45
N PRO A 195 -4.15 -4.24 -1.21
CA PRO A 195 -4.11 -4.18 -2.67
C PRO A 195 -3.39 -2.92 -3.16
N ALA A 196 -2.90 -2.97 -4.40
CA ALA A 196 -2.35 -1.81 -5.07
C ALA A 196 -3.37 -0.65 -5.10
N LYS A 197 -2.90 0.58 -4.86
CA LYS A 197 -3.72 1.81 -4.92
C LYS A 197 -4.95 1.82 -4.01
N SER A 198 -4.95 1.02 -2.95
CA SER A 198 -6.06 0.89 -2.01
C SER A 198 -5.64 1.27 -0.59
N SER A 199 -6.64 1.48 0.27
CA SER A 199 -6.45 1.67 1.71
C SER A 199 -7.14 0.55 2.47
N VAL A 200 -6.55 0.15 3.59
CA VAL A 200 -7.15 -0.78 4.55
C VAL A 200 -7.17 -0.16 5.94
N ARG A 201 -8.14 -0.57 6.75
CA ARG A 201 -8.21 -0.23 8.17
C ARG A 201 -7.75 -1.43 8.98
N LEU A 202 -6.74 -1.22 9.80
CA LEU A 202 -6.22 -2.18 10.76
C LEU A 202 -6.79 -1.89 12.14
N PHE A 203 -6.84 -2.94 12.95
CA PHE A 203 -7.26 -2.93 14.34
C PHE A 203 -6.12 -3.52 15.18
N SER A 204 -5.83 -2.92 16.34
CA SER A 204 -4.67 -3.33 17.13
C SER A 204 -4.99 -4.41 18.15
N ASN A 205 -4.26 -5.52 18.10
CA ASN A 205 -4.36 -6.58 19.11
C ASN A 205 -3.57 -6.24 20.40
N THR A 206 -2.97 -5.06 20.48
CA THR A 206 -2.03 -4.68 21.56
C THR A 206 -2.60 -3.70 22.56
N PHE A 207 -3.78 -3.12 22.29
CA PHE A 207 -4.46 -2.15 23.14
C PHE A 207 -3.53 -1.04 23.65
N PRO A 208 -2.92 -0.24 22.75
CA PRO A 208 -1.84 0.68 23.10
C PRO A 208 -2.27 1.77 24.09
N PHE A 209 -3.57 2.05 24.18
CA PHE A 209 -4.15 3.05 25.07
C PHE A 209 -4.77 2.46 26.34
N LEU A 210 -4.54 1.17 26.62
CA LEU A 210 -4.96 0.54 27.88
C LEU A 210 -3.98 0.93 29.00
N VAL A 211 -4.47 1.66 30.00
CA VAL A 211 -3.71 2.03 31.20
C VAL A 211 -3.81 0.90 32.24
N SER A 212 -2.69 0.53 32.86
CA SER A 212 -2.68 -0.55 33.88
C SER A 212 -3.23 -0.04 35.22
N GLY A 213 -4.25 -0.73 35.75
CA GLY A 213 -4.95 -0.36 36.99
C GLY A 213 -6.20 0.45 36.68
N GLY A 214 -7.38 -0.09 36.99
CA GLY A 214 -8.70 0.42 36.57
C GLY A 214 -9.11 1.83 37.04
N SER A 215 -8.17 2.64 37.50
CA SER A 215 -8.27 4.09 37.59
C SER A 215 -7.45 4.67 36.45
N MET A 216 -8.14 5.23 35.46
CA MET A 216 -7.58 6.04 34.40
C MET A 216 -6.93 7.31 35.01
N GLU A 217 -5.77 7.16 35.67
CA GLU A 217 -4.90 8.29 35.98
C GLU A 217 -4.21 8.66 34.66
N CYS A 218 -4.97 9.31 33.78
CA CYS A 218 -4.43 10.20 32.76
C CYS A 218 -3.39 11.04 33.49
N SER A 219 -2.10 10.92 33.15
CA SER A 219 -1.09 11.87 33.58
C SER A 219 -1.49 13.22 33.02
N ALA A 220 -2.34 13.92 33.76
CA ALA A 220 -3.01 15.13 33.32
C ALA A 220 -1.99 16.25 33.35
N GLU A 221 -1.02 16.26 32.43
CA GLU A 221 -0.17 17.44 32.18
C GLU A 221 0.76 17.40 30.97
N ASP A 222 0.72 16.41 30.09
CA ASP A 222 1.65 16.41 28.95
C ASP A 222 1.01 17.02 27.68
N GLN A 223 1.10 18.35 27.57
CA GLN A 223 0.98 19.02 26.27
C GLN A 223 2.17 18.58 25.42
N GLY A 224 1.94 17.70 24.43
CA GLY A 224 2.95 17.26 23.46
C GLY A 224 3.28 15.77 23.47
N SER A 225 2.43 14.92 24.05
CA SER A 225 2.57 13.45 23.92
C SER A 225 2.46 13.00 22.46
N GLN A 226 3.21 11.96 22.11
CA GLN A 226 3.30 11.44 20.74
C GLN A 226 2.99 9.94 20.70
N ALA A 227 2.06 9.53 19.85
CA ALA A 227 1.95 8.13 19.45
C ALA A 227 2.80 7.90 18.20
N VAL A 228 3.59 6.84 18.21
CA VAL A 228 4.34 6.38 17.03
C VAL A 228 3.72 5.09 16.54
N VAL A 229 3.30 5.04 15.27
CA VAL A 229 2.74 3.86 14.62
C VAL A 229 3.79 3.25 13.71
N LEU A 230 4.04 1.95 13.85
CA LEU A 230 5.01 1.21 13.05
C LEU A 230 4.31 0.08 12.30
N VAL A 231 4.53 0.02 10.98
CA VAL A 231 3.89 -0.96 10.08
C VAL A 231 4.95 -1.67 9.26
N THR A 232 5.02 -3.00 9.36
CA THR A 232 5.98 -3.82 8.60
C THR A 232 5.32 -4.52 7.41
N SER A 233 5.88 -4.30 6.22
CA SER A 233 5.41 -4.84 4.94
C SER A 233 6.08 -6.19 4.63
N SER A 234 5.34 -7.11 4.02
CA SER A 234 5.83 -8.44 3.64
C SER A 234 6.76 -8.42 2.44
N VAL A 235 6.48 -7.58 1.45
CA VAL A 235 7.20 -7.51 0.18
C VAL A 235 8.59 -6.90 0.36
N SER A 236 8.69 -5.78 1.07
CA SER A 236 9.96 -5.09 1.29
C SER A 236 10.70 -5.55 2.55
N GLY A 237 10.00 -6.20 3.49
CA GLY A 237 10.48 -6.40 4.86
C GLY A 237 10.75 -5.10 5.62
N SER A 238 10.43 -3.94 5.02
CA SER A 238 10.68 -2.63 5.61
C SER A 238 9.55 -2.26 6.57
N THR A 239 9.94 -1.52 7.60
CA THR A 239 9.00 -0.91 8.54
C THR A 239 8.88 0.56 8.19
N ILE A 240 7.65 1.01 7.95
CA ILE A 240 7.33 2.44 7.88
C ILE A 240 6.88 2.90 9.25
N GLU A 241 7.14 4.16 9.55
CA GLU A 241 6.82 4.78 10.83
C GLU A 241 6.08 6.09 10.58
N GLU A 242 5.09 6.39 11.42
CA GLU A 242 4.38 7.66 11.40
C GLU A 242 4.07 8.14 12.80
N SER A 243 4.14 9.46 13.00
CA SER A 243 3.99 10.09 14.30
C SER A 243 2.73 10.93 14.39
N PHE A 244 2.01 10.80 15.50
CA PHE A 244 0.76 11.50 15.76
C PHE A 244 0.84 12.21 17.11
N ASP A 245 0.48 13.50 17.11
CA ASP A 245 0.30 14.24 18.35
C ASP A 245 -0.99 13.77 19.02
N ILE A 246 -0.91 13.41 20.31
CA ILE A 246 -2.03 12.93 21.10
C ILE A 246 -2.21 13.77 22.37
N SER A 247 -3.42 13.81 22.88
CA SER A 247 -3.75 14.46 24.15
C SER A 247 -4.50 13.49 25.05
N TYR A 248 -4.10 13.47 26.31
CA TYR A 248 -4.76 12.78 27.41
C TYR A 248 -5.53 13.81 28.23
N ASN A 249 -6.84 13.59 28.42
CA ASN A 249 -7.68 14.44 29.24
C ASN A 249 -8.37 13.62 30.33
N SER A 250 -8.08 13.93 31.59
CA SER A 250 -8.73 13.31 32.74
C SER A 250 -9.95 14.12 33.18
N THR A 251 -11.12 13.51 33.20
CA THR A 251 -12.31 14.08 33.84
C THR A 251 -12.82 13.11 34.90
N GLY A 252 -12.46 13.35 36.17
CA GLY A 252 -12.76 12.41 37.25
C GLY A 252 -11.95 11.12 37.10
N ASP A 253 -12.63 9.97 37.15
CA ASP A 253 -12.04 8.64 36.95
C ASP A 253 -11.94 8.22 35.48
N ASP A 254 -12.34 9.08 34.53
CA ASP A 254 -12.29 8.82 33.09
C ASP A 254 -11.11 9.56 32.42
N CYS A 255 -10.39 8.86 31.54
CA CYS A 255 -9.29 9.36 30.71
C CYS A 255 -9.68 9.22 29.24
N THR A 256 -9.84 10.35 28.57
CA THR A 256 -10.10 10.42 27.14
C THR A 256 -8.80 10.66 26.40
N VAL A 257 -8.53 9.87 25.37
CA VAL A 257 -7.38 10.05 24.48
C VAL A 257 -7.88 10.62 23.17
N SER A 258 -7.26 11.69 22.67
CA SER A 258 -7.59 12.29 21.37
C SER A 258 -6.36 12.40 20.49
N VAL A 259 -6.50 12.04 19.22
CA VAL A 259 -5.49 12.29 18.19
C VAL A 259 -5.69 13.70 17.65
N ILE A 260 -4.67 14.54 17.77
CA ILE A 260 -4.74 15.97 17.43
C ILE A 260 -4.39 16.16 15.95
N SER A 261 -3.24 15.65 15.54
CA SER A 261 -2.71 15.80 14.19
C SER A 261 -1.69 14.74 13.88
N LYS A 262 -1.60 14.40 12.59
CA LYS A 262 -0.43 13.74 12.02
C LYS A 262 0.72 14.75 11.97
N ARG A 263 1.90 14.38 12.47
CA ARG A 263 3.08 15.24 12.46
C ARG A 263 3.73 15.17 11.09
N VAL A 264 3.95 16.33 10.46
CA VAL A 264 4.56 16.45 9.11
C VAL A 264 6.05 16.71 9.22
#